data_AF-A0A3D4U146-F1
#
_entry.id   AF-A0A3D4U146-F1
#
_cell.length_a   1.000
_cell.length_b   1.000
_cell.length_c   1.000
_cell.angle_alpha   90.00
_cell.angle_beta   90.00
_cell.angle_gamma   90.00
#
_symmetry.space_group_name_H-M   'P 1'
#
loop_
_entity.id
_entity.type
_entity.pdbx_description
1 polymer ?
#
loop_
_entity_poly.entity_id
_entity_poly.type
_entity_poly.pdbx_seq_one_letter_code
_entity_poly.pdbx_strand_id
1 'polypeptide(L)' 'FYDMEFDNPESRVIRNLPEVRGFSGIPFTIYYKNGKVVKATSSIQSKQQVTAILDAEFSVKVNA' A
#
# COMPACT_ATOMS: atom_id res chain seq x y z
N PHE A 1 -0.77 9.20 -24.98
CA PHE A 1 -1.76 8.13 -24.85
C PHE A 1 -1.28 7.24 -23.71
N TYR A 2 -2.19 6.81 -22.84
CA TYR A 2 -1.90 5.97 -21.68
C TYR A 2 -2.66 4.67 -21.88
N ASP A 3 -1.96 3.55 -21.94
CA ASP A 3 -2.56 2.27 -22.33
C ASP A 3 -3.41 1.68 -21.18
N MET A 4 -2.99 1.91 -19.93
CA MET A 4 -3.77 1.60 -18.73
C MET A 4 -4.08 2.88 -17.96
N GLU A 5 -5.21 2.91 -17.23
CA GLU A 5 -5.58 4.04 -16.36
C GLU A 5 -4.44 4.40 -15.38
N PHE A 6 -3.70 3.39 -14.93
CA PHE A 6 -2.55 3.53 -14.04
C PHE A 6 -1.30 4.16 -14.71
N ASP A 7 -1.33 4.40 -16.02
CA ASP A 7 -0.28 5.13 -16.74
C ASP A 7 -0.46 6.65 -16.71
N ASN A 8 -1.60 7.15 -16.24
CA ASN A 8 -1.87 8.58 -16.17
C ASN A 8 -0.89 9.33 -15.20
N PRO A 9 -0.68 10.65 -15.38
CA PRO A 9 0.22 11.43 -14.53
C PRO A 9 -0.19 11.45 -13.05
N GLU A 10 -1.48 11.38 -12.77
CA GLU A 10 -2.04 11.39 -11.41
C GLU A 10 -1.63 10.14 -10.61
N SER A 11 -1.43 9.01 -11.28
CA SER A 11 -0.95 7.76 -10.68
C SER A 11 0.50 7.82 -10.21
N ARG A 12 1.26 8.89 -10.53
CA ARG A 12 2.67 9.06 -10.09
C ARG A 12 2.84 9.03 -8.57
N VAL A 13 1.85 9.52 -7.82
CA VAL A 13 1.89 9.53 -6.34
C VAL A 13 1.99 8.14 -5.74
N ILE A 14 1.54 7.12 -6.48
CA ILE A 14 1.66 5.71 -6.12
C ILE A 14 2.83 5.06 -6.88
N ARG A 15 2.92 5.23 -8.21
CA ARG A 15 3.94 4.58 -9.06
C ARG A 15 5.38 4.90 -8.69
N ASN A 16 5.63 6.12 -8.22
CA ASN A 16 7.00 6.57 -7.95
C ASN A 16 7.45 6.22 -6.52
N LEU A 17 6.56 5.68 -5.69
CA LEU A 17 6.87 5.27 -4.34
C LEU A 17 8.02 4.25 -4.36
N PRO A 18 9.08 4.44 -3.56
CA PRO A 18 10.19 3.49 -3.50
C PRO A 18 9.72 2.09 -3.08
N GLU A 19 8.67 1.98 -2.27
CA GLU A 19 8.13 0.73 -1.74
C GLU A 19 7.46 -0.16 -2.82
N VAL A 20 7.01 0.41 -3.94
CA VAL A 20 6.28 -0.34 -4.98
C VAL A 20 7.11 -0.63 -6.23
N ARG A 21 8.36 -0.15 -6.31
CA ARG A 21 9.23 -0.29 -7.51
C ARG A 21 9.52 -1.74 -7.90
N GLY A 22 9.47 -2.65 -6.92
CA GLY A 22 9.71 -4.09 -7.12
C GLY A 22 8.45 -4.93 -7.27
N PHE A 23 7.25 -4.31 -7.30
CA PHE A 23 6.01 -5.07 -7.37
C PHE A 23 5.74 -5.55 -8.78
N SER A 24 5.61 -6.87 -8.94
CA SER A 24 5.36 -7.53 -10.23
C SER A 24 3.90 -7.90 -10.46
N GLY A 25 3.00 -7.66 -9.49
CA GLY A 25 1.62 -8.16 -9.54
C GLY A 25 0.60 -7.28 -8.82
N ILE A 26 -0.52 -7.04 -9.49
CA ILE A 26 -1.70 -6.35 -8.94
C ILE A 26 -2.58 -7.31 -8.11
N PRO A 27 -3.41 -6.81 -7.17
CA PRO A 27 -3.55 -5.40 -6.75
C PRO A 27 -2.39 -4.91 -5.90
N PHE A 28 -2.18 -3.59 -5.88
CA PHE A 28 -1.30 -2.93 -4.92
C PHE A 28 -2.14 -2.41 -3.74
N THR A 29 -1.62 -2.51 -2.53
CA THR A 29 -2.25 -1.94 -1.34
C THR A 29 -1.19 -1.19 -0.54
N ILE A 30 -1.42 0.09 -0.29
CA ILE A 30 -0.45 0.99 0.35
C ILE A 30 -1.10 1.55 1.61
N TYR A 31 -0.37 1.44 2.71
CA TYR A 31 -0.81 1.84 4.03
C TYR A 31 -0.09 3.13 4.40
N TYR A 32 -0.86 4.18 4.64
CA TYR A 32 -0.35 5.50 5.01
C TYR A 32 -0.66 5.80 6.48
N LYS A 33 0.33 6.32 7.20
CA LYS A 33 0.17 6.86 8.55
C LYS A 33 0.86 8.21 8.62
N ASN A 34 0.13 9.24 9.05
CA ASN A 34 0.62 10.63 9.13
C ASN A 34 1.25 11.13 7.81
N GLY A 35 0.59 10.82 6.68
CA GLY A 35 1.04 11.21 5.34
C GLY A 35 2.28 10.47 4.81
N LYS A 36 2.80 9.47 5.54
CA LYS A 36 3.95 8.66 5.12
C LYS A 36 3.53 7.22 4.87
N VAL A 37 4.17 6.57 3.90
CA VAL A 37 4.01 5.13 3.67
C VAL A 37 4.65 4.37 4.82
N VAL A 38 3.89 3.48 5.46
CA VAL A 38 4.39 2.60 6.53
C VAL A 38 4.46 1.14 6.07
N LYS A 39 3.61 0.75 5.12
CA LYS A 39 3.63 -0.58 4.50
C LYS A 39 3.10 -0.50 3.07
N ALA A 40 3.60 -1.37 2.19
CA ALA A 40 3.01 -1.64 0.89
C ALA A 40 3.02 -3.15 0.63
N THR A 41 1.99 -3.66 -0.04
CA THR A 41 1.89 -5.05 -0.47
C THR A 41 1.43 -5.13 -1.93
N SER A 42 1.83 -6.21 -2.60
CA SER A 42 1.39 -6.57 -3.94
C SER A 42 0.64 -7.89 -3.93
N SER A 43 -0.07 -8.19 -5.02
CA SER A 43 -0.82 -9.44 -5.20
C SER A 43 -1.98 -9.62 -4.21
N ILE A 44 -2.76 -10.69 -4.40
CA ILE A 44 -3.90 -11.03 -3.55
C ILE A 44 -3.43 -11.28 -2.11
N GLN A 45 -4.14 -10.67 -1.16
CA GLN A 45 -3.92 -10.83 0.28
C GLN A 45 -5.13 -11.53 0.92
N SER A 46 -4.89 -12.38 1.91
CA SER A 46 -5.93 -12.91 2.78
C SER A 46 -6.36 -11.89 3.83
N LYS A 47 -7.54 -12.09 4.43
CA LYS A 47 -8.01 -11.26 5.54
C LYS A 47 -7.01 -11.23 6.69
N GLN A 48 -6.41 -12.37 7.05
CA GLN A 48 -5.43 -12.41 8.15
C GLN A 48 -4.19 -11.58 7.85
N GLN A 49 -3.69 -11.60 6.61
CA GLN A 49 -2.53 -10.79 6.21
C GLN A 49 -2.83 -9.30 6.33
N VAL A 50 -4.01 -8.87 5.87
CA VAL A 50 -4.43 -7.47 5.97
C VAL A 50 -4.59 -7.06 7.45
N THR A 51 -5.26 -7.86 8.27
CA THR A 51 -5.43 -7.57 9.69
C THR A 51 -4.10 -7.50 10.43
N ALA A 52 -3.16 -8.41 10.16
CA ALA A 52 -1.84 -8.38 10.80
C ALA A 52 -1.06 -7.08 10.49
N ILE A 53 -1.17 -6.56 9.26
CA ILE A 53 -0.57 -5.27 8.89
C ILE A 53 -1.28 -4.13 9.64
N LEU A 54 -2.60 -4.16 9.69
CA LEU A 54 -3.37 -3.14 10.40
C LEU A 54 -3.02 -3.11 11.89
N ASP A 55 -2.94 -4.27 12.52
CA ASP A 55 -2.60 -4.39 13.93
C ASP A 55 -1.17 -3.89 14.20
N ALA A 56 -0.20 -4.25 13.34
CA ALA A 56 1.19 -3.83 13.49
C ALA A 56 1.39 -2.33 13.31
N GLU A 57 0.75 -1.74 12.28
CA GLU A 57 1.03 -0.35 11.89
C GLU A 57 0.09 0.66 12.54
N PHE A 58 -1.15 0.27 12.91
CA PHE A 58 -2.21 1.19 13.32
C PHE A 58 -2.77 0.94 14.72
N SER A 59 -2.40 -0.14 15.41
CA SER A 59 -2.84 -0.32 16.80
C SER A 59 -2.31 0.79 17.71
N VAL A 60 -3.19 1.30 18.57
CA VAL A 60 -2.83 2.16 19.68
C VAL A 60 -2.86 1.32 20.94
N LYS A 61 -1.78 1.32 21.73
CA LYS A 61 -1.82 0.73 23.07
C LYS A 61 -2.79 1.57 23.91
N VAL A 62 -3.99 1.04 24.13
CA VAL A 62 -4.90 1.57 25.14
C VAL A 62 -4.43 0.97 26.46
N ASN A 63 -3.80 1.81 27.29
CA ASN A 63 -3.54 1.42 28.68
C ASN A 63 -4.90 1.41 29.38
N ALA A 64 -5.33 0.22 29.84
CA ALA A 64 -6.51 0.05 30.66
C ALA A 64 -6.29 0.57 32.08
#